data_AF-A0A8B2NFB9-F1
#
_entry.id   AF-A0A8B2NFB9-F1
#
_cell.length_a   1.000
_cell.length_b   1.000
_cell.length_c   1.000
_cell.angle_alpha   90.00
_cell.angle_beta   90.00
_cell.angle_gamma   90.00
#
_symmetry.space_group_name_H-M   'P 1'
#
loop_
_entity.id
_entity.type
_entity.pdbx_description
1 polymer ?
#
loop_
_entity_poly.entity_id
_entity_poly.type
_entity_poly.pdbx_seq_one_letter_code
_entity_poly.pdbx_strand_id
1 'polypeptide(L)'
;MSSTEQSAVTRWRKRRERQGFVRLEVQVRKDDASLVREIAAALGDPEREAETRAILREKIAGRRTGGLKALLTAAPLDDIDLERQRDLGRDVSL
;
A
#
# COMPACT_ATOMS: atom_id res chain seq x y z
N MET A 1 -36.15 -24.39 -12.84
CA MET A 1 -34.81 -23.84 -12.55
C MET A 1 -34.76 -22.42 -13.11
N SER A 2 -35.19 -21.43 -12.34
CA SER A 2 -35.17 -20.03 -12.79
C SER A 2 -33.75 -19.48 -12.67
N SER A 3 -33.09 -19.24 -13.80
CA SER A 3 -31.82 -18.54 -13.81
C SER A 3 -32.06 -17.10 -13.36
N THR A 4 -31.67 -16.76 -12.13
CA THR A 4 -31.67 -15.37 -11.66
C THR A 4 -30.72 -14.60 -12.57
N GLU A 5 -31.27 -13.84 -13.51
CA GLU A 5 -30.48 -12.98 -14.38
C GLU A 5 -29.60 -12.10 -13.49
N GLN A 6 -28.28 -12.21 -13.66
CA GLN A 6 -27.36 -11.39 -12.87
C GLN A 6 -27.70 -9.92 -13.14
N SER A 7 -28.09 -9.23 -12.07
CA SER A 7 -28.50 -7.82 -12.14
C SER A 7 -27.43 -7.01 -12.86
N ALA A 8 -27.86 -5.94 -13.55
CA ALA A 8 -26.97 -5.04 -14.28
C ALA A 8 -25.80 -4.56 -13.39
N VAL A 9 -26.08 -4.37 -12.09
CA VAL A 9 -25.10 -4.00 -11.07
C VAL A 9 -24.03 -5.08 -10.87
N THR A 10 -24.41 -6.35 -10.76
CA THR A 10 -23.45 -7.47 -10.59
C THR A 10 -22.54 -7.62 -11.82
N ARG A 11 -23.10 -7.47 -13.04
CA ARG A 11 -22.31 -7.48 -14.28
C ARG A 11 -21.36 -6.29 -14.36
N TRP A 12 -21.81 -5.09 -14.00
CA TRP A 12 -20.95 -3.90 -13.93
C TRP A 12 -19.81 -4.08 -12.92
N ARG A 13 -20.10 -4.64 -11.73
CA ARG A 13 -19.09 -4.92 -10.70
C ARG A 13 -18.01 -5.87 -11.18
N LYS A 14 -18.38 -7.02 -11.75
CA LYS A 14 -17.43 -7.99 -12.31
C LYS A 14 -16.54 -7.36 -13.40
N ARG A 15 -17.10 -6.44 -14.19
CA ARG A 15 -16.35 -5.72 -15.23
C ARG A 15 -15.32 -4.77 -14.61
N ARG A 16 -15.70 -4.01 -13.58
CA ARG A 16 -14.80 -3.12 -12.84
C ARG A 16 -13.66 -3.88 -12.15
N GLU A 17 -13.95 -5.01 -11.54
CA GLU A 17 -12.94 -5.87 -10.90
C GLU A 17 -11.92 -6.42 -11.91
N ARG A 18 -12.38 -6.87 -13.08
CA ARG A 18 -11.50 -7.28 -14.19
C ARG A 18 -10.62 -6.16 -14.73
N GLN A 19 -11.02 -4.91 -14.55
CA GLN A 19 -10.24 -3.72 -14.89
C GLN A 19 -9.27 -3.31 -13.77
N GLY A 20 -9.15 -4.10 -12.70
CA GLY A 20 -8.23 -3.85 -11.58
C GLY A 20 -8.78 -2.91 -10.51
N PHE A 21 -10.05 -2.50 -10.58
CA PHE A 21 -10.65 -1.66 -9.55
C PHE A 21 -11.10 -2.48 -8.34
N VAL A 22 -10.67 -2.04 -7.15
CA VAL A 22 -11.09 -2.60 -5.86
C VAL A 22 -12.06 -1.63 -5.18
N ARG A 23 -13.07 -2.17 -4.51
CA ARG A 23 -13.99 -1.38 -3.68
C ARG A 23 -13.36 -1.11 -2.32
N LEU A 24 -13.34 0.15 -1.93
CA LEU A 24 -12.92 0.63 -0.62
C LEU A 24 -14.14 1.23 0.08
N GLU A 25 -14.29 0.98 1.38
CA GLU A 25 -15.24 1.69 2.23
C GLU A 25 -14.48 2.78 3.02
N VAL A 26 -14.97 4.02 2.95
CA VAL A 26 -14.31 5.18 3.55
C VAL A 26 -15.33 5.98 4.36
N GLN A 27 -14.90 6.45 5.53
CA GLN A 27 -15.63 7.41 6.34
C GLN A 27 -14.90 8.75 6.27
N VAL A 28 -15.62 9.79 5.88
CA VAL A 28 -15.09 11.15 5.70
C VAL A 28 -16.10 12.14 6.21
N ARG A 29 -15.66 13.37 6.53
CA ARG A 29 -16.60 14.46 6.81
C ARG A 29 -17.40 14.77 5.55
N LYS A 30 -18.61 15.30 5.73
CA LYS A 30 -19.51 15.64 4.62
C LYS A 30 -18.83 16.56 3.60
N ASP A 31 -18.04 17.51 4.09
CA ASP A 31 -17.36 18.52 3.26
C ASP A 31 -16.23 17.92 2.42
N ASP A 32 -15.66 16.78 2.85
CA ASP A 32 -14.56 16.10 2.15
C ASP A 32 -15.05 15.02 1.17
N ALA A 33 -16.35 14.71 1.17
CA ALA A 33 -16.90 13.61 0.39
C ALA A 33 -16.76 13.80 -1.14
N SER A 34 -16.89 15.05 -1.61
CA SER A 34 -16.64 15.40 -3.02
C SER A 34 -15.16 15.22 -3.37
N LEU A 35 -14.27 15.73 -2.53
CA LEU A 35 -12.82 15.66 -2.72
C LEU A 35 -12.34 14.20 -2.84
N VAL A 36 -12.77 13.32 -1.93
CA VAL A 36 -12.37 11.90 -1.98
C VAL A 36 -12.90 11.20 -3.24
N ARG A 37 -14.08 11.57 -3.72
CA ARG A 37 -14.63 11.05 -4.98
C ARG A 37 -13.79 11.50 -6.18
N GLU A 38 -13.38 12.76 -6.21
CA GLU A 38 -12.54 13.30 -7.28
C GLU A 38 -11.15 12.67 -7.29
N ILE A 39 -10.55 12.45 -6.11
CA ILE A 39 -9.28 11.72 -5.98
C ILE A 39 -9.42 10.31 -6.54
N ALA A 40 -10.48 9.58 -6.17
CA ALA A 40 -10.72 8.23 -6.68
C ALA A 40 -10.95 8.22 -8.21
N ALA A 41 -11.59 9.25 -8.76
CA ALA A 41 -11.77 9.40 -10.20
C ALA A 41 -10.43 9.66 -10.92
N ALA A 42 -9.60 10.57 -10.39
CA ALA A 42 -8.30 10.89 -10.96
C ALA A 42 -7.32 9.70 -10.89
N LEU A 43 -7.40 8.86 -9.86
CA LEU A 43 -6.63 7.60 -9.77
C LEU A 43 -7.11 6.52 -10.75
N GLY A 44 -8.32 6.65 -11.30
CA GLY A 44 -8.86 5.75 -12.32
C GLY A 44 -8.69 6.25 -13.75
N ASP A 45 -8.13 7.45 -13.92
CA ASP A 45 -7.88 8.10 -15.21
C ASP A 45 -6.42 7.90 -15.63
N PRO A 46 -6.12 7.14 -16.70
CA PRO A 46 -4.76 6.83 -17.12
C PRO A 46 -3.86 8.05 -17.36
N GLU A 47 -4.44 9.19 -17.77
CA GLU A 47 -3.67 10.41 -18.03
C GLU A 47 -3.22 11.09 -16.74
N ARG A 48 -4.02 10.98 -15.68
CA ARG A 48 -3.83 11.69 -14.41
C ARG A 48 -3.38 10.79 -13.26
N GLU A 49 -3.46 9.47 -13.43
CA GLU A 49 -3.20 8.47 -12.40
C GLU A 49 -1.79 8.60 -11.81
N ALA A 50 -0.78 8.70 -12.67
CA ALA A 50 0.62 8.72 -12.25
C ALA A 50 0.96 9.95 -11.40
N GLU A 51 0.55 11.13 -11.88
CA GLU A 51 0.74 12.41 -11.18
C GLU A 51 -0.03 12.43 -9.85
N THR A 52 -1.32 12.07 -9.89
CA THR A 52 -2.18 12.02 -8.69
C THR A 52 -1.57 11.10 -7.63
N ARG A 53 -1.10 9.91 -8.03
CA ARG A 53 -0.44 8.96 -7.13
C ARG A 53 0.85 9.51 -6.53
N ALA A 54 1.65 10.24 -7.30
CA ALA A 54 2.89 10.84 -6.81
C ALA A 54 2.61 11.88 -5.72
N ILE A 55 1.67 12.79 -5.97
CA ILE A 55 1.27 13.84 -5.01
C ILE A 55 0.73 13.23 -3.72
N LEU A 56 -0.19 12.25 -3.81
CA LEU A 56 -0.76 11.59 -2.63
C LEU A 56 0.32 10.86 -1.81
N ARG A 57 1.31 10.25 -2.48
CA ARG A 57 2.43 9.60 -1.79
C ARG A 57 3.37 10.60 -1.13
N GLU A 58 3.57 11.76 -1.73
CA GLU A 58 4.42 12.79 -1.15
C GLU A 58 3.77 13.44 0.08
N LYS A 59 2.48 13.77 -0.03
CA LYS A 59 1.78 14.62 0.95
C LYS A 59 1.02 13.85 2.03
N ILE A 60 0.53 12.64 1.74
CA ILE A 60 -0.41 11.92 2.63
C ILE A 60 0.19 10.62 3.13
N ALA A 61 0.63 9.74 2.23
CA ALA A 61 1.27 8.51 2.63
C ALA A 61 2.68 8.85 3.08
N GLY A 62 2.81 9.31 4.34
CA GLY A 62 4.05 9.77 4.95
C GLY A 62 5.21 8.94 4.43
N ARG A 63 6.24 9.63 3.91
CA ARG A 63 7.43 9.03 3.30
C ARG A 63 7.73 7.78 4.11
N ARG A 64 7.63 6.59 3.50
CA ARG A 64 8.09 5.36 4.17
C ARG A 64 9.57 5.61 4.41
N THR A 65 9.92 6.21 5.54
CA THR A 65 11.25 6.26 6.10
C THR A 65 11.60 4.80 6.15
N GLY A 66 12.50 4.39 5.25
CA GLY A 66 12.47 3.06 4.66
C GLY A 66 12.43 1.93 5.70
N GLY A 67 12.11 0.72 5.22
CA GLY A 67 12.12 -0.46 6.08
C GLY A 67 13.44 -0.61 6.83
N LEU A 68 13.49 -1.50 7.82
CA LEU A 68 14.61 -1.67 8.77
C LEU A 68 16.02 -1.36 8.22
N LYS A 69 16.35 -1.81 7.00
CA LYS A 69 17.61 -1.46 6.32
C LYS A 69 17.88 0.05 6.23
N ALA A 70 16.91 0.86 5.80
CA ALA A 70 17.08 2.30 5.70
C ALA A 70 17.25 2.98 7.07
N LEU A 71 16.60 2.45 8.11
CA LEU A 71 16.81 2.91 9.48
C LEU A 71 18.22 2.55 9.98
N LEU A 72 18.71 1.35 9.67
CA LEU A 72 20.07 0.94 10.01
C LEU A 72 21.13 1.77 9.27
N THR A 73 20.91 2.09 8.00
CA THR A 73 21.81 2.97 7.23
C THR A 73 21.84 4.40 7.76
N ALA A 74 20.72 4.88 8.31
CA ALA A 74 20.63 6.22 8.90
C ALA A 74 21.05 6.26 10.38
N ALA A 75 21.28 5.11 11.02
CA ALA A 75 21.67 5.04 12.42
C ALA A 75 23.18 5.33 12.56
N PRO A 76 23.60 6.07 13.61
CA PRO A 76 25.01 6.32 13.90
C PRO A 76 25.63 5.06 14.52
N LEU A 77 25.97 4.07 13.68
CA LEU A 77 26.53 2.78 14.10
C LEU A 77 28.07 2.78 14.14
N ASP A 78 28.69 3.96 14.02
CA ASP A 78 30.15 4.11 13.90
C ASP A 78 30.93 3.58 15.12
N ASP A 79 30.30 3.56 16.31
CA ASP A 79 30.92 3.13 17.58
C ASP A 79 30.50 1.71 18.01
N ILE A 80 29.91 0.91 17.13
CA ILE A 80 29.42 -0.44 17.46
C ILE A 80 30.36 -1.49 16.88
N ASP A 81 30.88 -2.35 17.76
CA ASP A 81 31.62 -3.54 17.33
C ASP A 81 30.66 -4.58 16.72
N LEU A 82 30.76 -4.77 15.41
CA LEU A 82 30.01 -5.76 14.65
C LEU A 82 30.77 -7.10 14.51
N GLU A 83 32.04 -7.14 14.92
CA GLU A 83 32.87 -8.34 14.84
C GLU A 83 32.55 -9.28 16.00
N ARG A 84 31.50 -10.09 15.82
CA ARG A 84 31.29 -11.22 16.74
C ARG A 84 32.32 -12.31 16.45
N GLN A 85 33.18 -12.59 17.41
CA GLN A 85 34.04 -13.77 17.38
C GLN A 85 33.17 -15.03 17.19
N ARG A 86 33.49 -15.83 16.16
CA ARG A 86 32.79 -17.09 15.90
C ARG A 86 33.09 -18.06 17.03
N ASP A 87 32.11 -18.27 17.89
CA ASP A 87 32.11 -19.35 18.86
C ASP A 87 31.78 -20.65 18.13
N LEU A 88 32.71 -21.61 18.15
CA LEU A 88 32.55 -22.91 17.49
C LEU A 88 31.66 -23.86 18.31
N GLY A 89 31.09 -23.39 19.42
CA GLY A 89 30.28 -24.19 20.32
C GLY A 89 31.14 -25.11 21.18
N ARG A 90 30.56 -25.60 22.28
CA ARG A 90 31.21 -26.56 23.17
C ARG A 90 30.90 -27.97 22.67
N ASP A 91 31.90 -28.84 22.66
CA ASP A 91 31.70 -30.25 22.35
C ASP A 91 30.78 -30.87 23.42
N VAL A 92 29.57 -31.25 23.01
CA VAL A 92 28.54 -31.86 23.87
C VAL A 92 28.24 -33.25 23.34
N SER A 93 28.56 -34.28 24.12
CA SER A 93 28.11 -35.65 23.83
C SER A 93 26.64 -35.73 24.21
N LEU A 94 25.78 -35.98 23.22
CA LEU A 94 24.37 -36.32 23.41
C LEU A 94 24.21 -37.78 23.85
#